data_AF-A0AA40P1L4-F1
#
_entry.id   AF-A0AA40P1L4-F1
#
_cell.length_a   1.000
_cell.length_b   1.000
_cell.length_c   1.000
_cell.angle_alpha   90.00
_cell.angle_beta   90.00
_cell.angle_gamma   90.00
#
_symmetry.space_group_name_H-M   'P 1'
#
loop_
_entity.id
_entity.type
_entity.pdbx_description
1 polymer ?
#
loop_
_entity_poly.entity_id
_entity_poly.type
_entity_poly.pdbx_seq_one_letter_code
_entity_poly.pdbx_strand_id
1 'polypeptide(L)'
;MNTPLPMEEVELAPPPDAPTWLRKSQATPQSGTGRLQIKPRDAYMAAFESVDAPDYSVAEAGVDLLPAKPQPAAPLLDLSRFSLAPVGSDMGHVERPESQAAPDTSHLKVIPE
;
A
#
# COMPACT_ATOMS: atom_id res chain seq x y z
N MET A 1 72.53 -22.02 -17.78
CA MET A 1 71.75 -20.77 -17.69
C MET A 1 70.29 -21.15 -17.85
N ASN A 2 69.50 -21.15 -16.77
CA ASN A 2 68.08 -21.51 -16.82
C ASN A 2 67.26 -20.24 -17.01
N THR A 3 66.60 -20.11 -18.16
CA THR A 3 65.66 -19.02 -18.43
C THR A 3 64.28 -19.43 -17.87
N PRO A 4 63.67 -18.66 -16.95
CA PRO A 4 62.29 -18.94 -16.54
C PRO A 4 61.30 -18.50 -17.64
N LEU A 5 60.26 -19.31 -17.85
CA LEU A 5 59.18 -19.04 -18.79
C LEU A 5 58.35 -17.81 -18.34
N PRO A 6 57.83 -16.99 -19.27
CA PRO A 6 56.96 -15.87 -18.92
C PRO A 6 55.61 -16.39 -18.41
N MET A 7 55.24 -16.06 -17.16
CA MET A 7 53.88 -16.26 -16.66
C MET A 7 52.98 -15.15 -17.19
N GLU A 8 51.89 -15.51 -17.86
CA GLU A 8 50.83 -14.58 -18.27
C GLU A 8 49.84 -14.42 -17.10
N GLU A 9 49.66 -13.19 -16.65
CA GLU A 9 48.77 -12.83 -15.55
C GLU A 9 47.32 -12.88 -16.05
N VAL A 10 46.59 -13.94 -15.70
CA VAL A 10 45.16 -14.05 -16.00
C VAL A 10 44.40 -13.26 -14.94
N GLU A 11 43.89 -12.07 -15.30
CA GLU A 11 42.94 -11.35 -14.47
C GLU A 11 41.70 -12.21 -14.26
N LEU A 12 41.50 -12.64 -13.01
CA LEU A 12 40.35 -13.43 -12.60
C LEU A 12 39.09 -12.56 -12.74
N ALA A 13 38.21 -12.89 -13.68
CA ALA A 13 36.90 -12.25 -13.77
C ALA A 13 36.21 -12.29 -12.39
N PRO A 14 35.59 -11.19 -11.94
CA PRO A 14 34.99 -11.14 -10.62
C PRO A 14 33.95 -12.25 -10.43
N PRO A 15 33.91 -12.91 -9.25
CA PRO A 15 33.11 -14.11 -9.03
C PRO A 15 31.61 -13.86 -9.28
N PRO A 16 30.92 -14.73 -10.06
CA PRO A 16 29.55 -14.51 -10.50
C PRO A 16 28.47 -14.85 -9.45
N ASP A 17 28.68 -14.54 -8.17
CA ASP A 17 27.81 -15.04 -7.09
C ASP A 17 27.07 -13.97 -6.27
N ALA A 18 27.18 -12.68 -6.61
CA ALA A 18 26.30 -11.68 -6.01
C ALA A 18 24.96 -11.66 -6.78
N PRO A 19 23.81 -11.95 -6.12
CA PRO A 19 22.55 -11.91 -6.83
C PRO A 19 22.29 -10.47 -7.27
N THR A 20 21.84 -10.31 -8.51
CA THR A 20 21.81 -9.03 -9.22
C THR A 20 20.94 -7.96 -8.54
N TRP A 21 20.07 -8.33 -7.61
CA TRP A 21 19.28 -7.42 -6.77
C TRP A 21 20.08 -6.68 -5.69
N LEU A 22 21.31 -7.13 -5.35
CA LEU A 22 22.23 -6.38 -4.49
C LEU A 22 22.97 -5.24 -5.22
N ARG A 23 22.96 -5.22 -6.56
CA ARG A 23 23.52 -4.09 -7.30
C ARG A 23 22.55 -2.93 -7.19
N LYS A 24 22.97 -1.84 -6.55
CA LYS A 24 22.32 -0.53 -6.70
C LYS A 24 22.39 -0.16 -8.18
N SER A 25 21.35 -0.46 -8.94
CA SER A 25 21.20 0.06 -10.28
C SER A 25 21.11 1.57 -10.15
N GLN A 26 22.16 2.28 -10.57
CA GLN A 26 22.06 3.69 -10.89
C GLN A 26 21.19 3.79 -12.14
N ALA A 27 19.87 3.66 -11.96
CA ALA A 27 18.91 4.04 -12.97
C ALA A 27 19.03 5.57 -13.10
N THR A 28 19.76 6.02 -14.11
CA THR A 28 19.66 7.40 -14.56
C THR A 28 18.21 7.54 -15.04
N PRO A 29 17.43 8.51 -14.53
CA PRO A 29 16.06 8.69 -14.98
C PRO A 29 16.13 8.98 -16.48
N GLN A 30 15.76 7.99 -17.28
CA GLN A 30 15.73 8.14 -18.73
C GLN A 30 14.46 8.93 -19.02
N SER A 31 14.59 10.25 -19.02
CA SER A 31 13.55 11.19 -19.42
C SER A 31 13.13 10.90 -20.86
N GLY A 32 12.21 9.96 -21.02
CA GLY A 32 11.75 9.49 -22.31
C GLY A 32 10.35 8.92 -22.20
N THR A 33 9.35 9.71 -22.58
CA THR A 33 7.97 9.31 -22.89
C THR A 33 7.04 8.91 -21.74
N GLY A 34 7.51 8.80 -20.49
CA GLY A 34 6.63 8.45 -19.34
C GLY A 34 6.05 7.03 -19.44
N ARG A 35 6.65 6.17 -20.27
CA ARG A 35 6.31 4.76 -20.46
C ARG A 35 7.56 3.90 -20.37
N LEU A 36 7.51 2.91 -19.51
CA LEU A 36 8.60 2.01 -19.23
C LEU A 36 8.74 1.02 -20.39
N GLN A 37 9.87 1.10 -21.11
CA GLN A 37 10.18 0.20 -22.22
C GLN A 37 10.82 -1.08 -21.67
N ILE A 38 10.01 -2.13 -21.50
CA ILE A 38 10.46 -3.42 -20.97
C ILE A 38 10.69 -4.39 -22.12
N LYS A 39 11.94 -4.83 -22.34
CA LYS A 39 12.21 -5.99 -23.20
C LYS A 39 11.86 -7.26 -22.42
N PRO A 40 10.92 -8.10 -22.89
CA PRO A 40 10.56 -9.32 -22.19
C PRO A 40 11.75 -10.26 -22.01
N ARG A 41 11.89 -10.83 -20.81
CA ARG A 41 12.98 -11.77 -20.50
C ARG A 41 12.65 -13.22 -20.91
N ASP A 42 11.36 -13.57 -20.88
CA ASP A 42 10.83 -14.92 -21.07
C ASP A 42 9.40 -14.87 -21.65
N ALA A 43 8.86 -16.03 -21.99
CA ALA A 43 7.51 -16.17 -22.56
C ALA A 43 6.40 -15.71 -21.60
N TYR A 44 6.65 -15.76 -20.29
CA TYR A 44 5.68 -15.31 -19.29
C TYR A 44 5.60 -13.78 -19.26
N MET A 45 6.74 -13.08 -19.23
CA MET A 45 6.79 -11.62 -19.32
C MET A 45 6.32 -11.11 -20.68
N ALA A 46 6.51 -11.87 -21.77
CA ALA A 46 6.01 -11.51 -23.09
C ALA A 46 4.48 -11.44 -23.15
N ALA A 47 3.76 -12.17 -22.29
CA ALA A 47 2.30 -12.07 -22.19
C ALA A 47 1.81 -10.67 -21.77
N PHE A 48 2.71 -9.82 -21.23
CA PHE A 48 2.41 -8.46 -20.81
C PHE A 48 2.97 -7.39 -21.75
N GLU A 49 3.45 -7.75 -22.96
CA GLU A 49 4.02 -6.80 -23.94
C GLU A 49 3.07 -5.65 -24.29
N SER A 50 1.76 -5.91 -24.32
CA SER A 50 0.74 -4.91 -24.63
C SER A 50 0.19 -4.16 -23.41
N VAL A 51 0.73 -4.39 -22.21
CA VAL A 51 0.26 -3.71 -21.00
C VAL A 51 0.81 -2.29 -20.95
N ASP A 52 -0.07 -1.33 -20.67
CA ASP A 52 0.34 0.06 -20.45
C ASP A 52 1.17 0.16 -19.16
N ALA A 53 2.46 0.47 -19.30
CA ALA A 53 3.41 0.54 -18.19
C ALA A 53 3.93 1.96 -18.03
N PRO A 54 3.35 2.79 -17.15
CA PRO A 54 3.92 4.09 -16.81
C PRO A 54 5.27 3.94 -16.12
N ASP A 55 6.21 4.81 -16.47
CA ASP A 55 7.53 4.85 -15.85
C ASP A 55 7.49 5.65 -14.54
N TYR A 56 6.99 5.02 -13.47
CA TYR A 56 6.97 5.64 -12.14
C TYR A 56 8.34 5.52 -11.46
N SER A 57 8.88 6.66 -11.02
CA SER A 57 10.06 6.68 -10.15
C SER A 57 9.74 6.10 -8.77
N VAL A 58 10.73 5.47 -8.14
CA VAL A 58 10.64 5.03 -6.75
C VAL A 58 10.91 6.22 -5.83
N ALA A 59 9.98 6.54 -4.94
CA ALA A 59 10.17 7.58 -3.93
C ALA A 59 11.11 7.11 -2.80
N GLU A 60 11.77 8.05 -2.13
CA GLU A 60 12.60 7.74 -0.97
C GLU A 60 11.77 7.20 0.21
N ALA A 61 12.42 6.45 1.10
CA ALA A 61 11.76 5.90 2.28
C ALA A 61 11.24 7.03 3.18
N GLY A 62 9.94 6.98 3.50
CA GLY A 62 9.28 7.98 4.34
C GLY A 62 8.71 9.18 3.59
N VAL A 63 8.88 9.26 2.27
CA VAL A 63 8.19 10.27 1.45
C VAL A 63 6.69 9.97 1.41
N ASP A 64 5.88 11.01 1.64
CA ASP A 64 4.44 10.92 1.47
C ASP A 64 4.09 10.83 -0.02
N LEU A 65 3.40 9.76 -0.40
CA LEU A 65 2.92 9.52 -1.76
C LEU A 65 1.55 10.15 -2.00
N LEU A 66 0.87 10.57 -0.94
CA LEU A 66 -0.45 11.17 -1.03
C LEU A 66 -0.34 12.63 -1.44
N PRO A 67 -1.24 13.13 -2.29
CA PRO A 67 -1.37 14.56 -2.52
C PRO A 67 -1.71 15.25 -1.20
N ALA A 68 -1.21 16.48 -1.02
CA ALA A 68 -1.47 17.27 0.16
C ALA A 68 -2.99 17.40 0.40
N LYS A 69 -3.44 16.93 1.58
CA LYS A 69 -4.85 17.03 1.95
C LYS A 69 -5.19 18.51 2.14
N PRO A 70 -6.31 19.01 1.58
CA PRO A 70 -6.75 20.37 1.84
C PRO A 70 -7.01 20.56 3.34
N GLN A 71 -6.67 21.75 3.84
CA GLN A 71 -6.96 22.11 5.23
C GLN A 71 -8.48 22.01 5.46
N PRO A 72 -8.95 21.31 6.51
CA PRO A 72 -10.37 21.23 6.80
C PRO A 72 -10.91 22.64 7.06
N ALA A 73 -11.91 23.03 6.28
CA ALA A 73 -12.65 24.25 6.52
C ALA A 73 -13.56 24.04 7.74
N ALA A 74 -13.57 25.02 8.66
CA ALA A 74 -14.52 24.99 9.76
C ALA A 74 -15.95 25.09 9.21
N PRO A 75 -16.91 24.34 9.77
CA PRO A 75 -18.30 24.51 9.38
C PRO A 75 -18.79 25.92 9.74
N LEU A 76 -19.65 26.48 8.90
CA LEU A 76 -20.35 27.73 9.18
C LEU A 76 -21.46 27.47 10.21
N LEU A 77 -21.06 27.25 11.46
CA LEU A 77 -21.97 26.99 12.56
C LEU A 77 -22.10 28.24 13.43
N ASP A 78 -23.27 28.86 13.39
CA ASP A 78 -23.62 29.96 14.28
C ASP A 78 -24.11 29.41 15.62
N LEU A 79 -23.29 29.60 16.67
CA LEU A 79 -23.60 29.17 18.03
C LEU A 79 -24.53 30.13 18.78
N SER A 80 -24.85 31.31 18.23
CA SER A 80 -25.63 32.35 18.92
C SER A 80 -27.03 31.89 19.34
N ARG A 81 -27.58 30.85 18.69
CA ARG A 81 -28.92 30.30 18.94
C ARG A 81 -28.92 29.01 19.74
N PHE A 82 -27.75 28.45 20.04
CA PHE A 82 -27.65 27.22 20.80
C PHE A 82 -27.44 27.52 22.28
N SER A 83 -28.14 26.80 23.13
CA SER A 83 -27.94 26.79 24.58
C SER A 83 -27.70 25.35 25.06
N LEU A 84 -26.94 25.22 26.13
CA LEU A 84 -26.68 23.92 26.76
C LEU A 84 -27.74 23.65 27.82
N ALA A 85 -28.24 22.42 27.84
CA ALA A 85 -29.09 21.96 28.92
C ALA A 85 -28.29 21.84 30.23
N PRO A 86 -28.95 21.91 31.40
CA PRO A 86 -28.28 21.69 32.68
C PRO A 86 -27.58 20.32 32.75
N VAL A 87 -26.55 20.23 33.60
CA VAL A 87 -25.86 18.96 33.84
C VAL A 87 -26.83 17.89 34.35
N GLY A 88 -26.75 16.68 33.79
CA GLY A 88 -27.67 15.59 34.11
C GLY A 88 -29.03 15.66 33.41
N SER A 89 -29.26 16.65 32.53
CA SER A 89 -30.46 16.70 31.69
C SER A 89 -30.31 15.75 30.51
N ASP A 90 -31.17 14.74 30.44
CA ASP A 90 -31.28 13.81 29.30
C ASP A 90 -32.18 14.40 28.21
N MET A 91 -31.94 14.07 26.94
CA MET A 91 -32.75 14.53 25.80
C MET A 91 -34.13 13.85 25.73
N GLY A 92 -34.48 13.07 26.75
CA GLY A 92 -35.62 12.16 26.75
C GLY A 92 -35.34 10.92 25.89
N HIS A 93 -35.91 9.78 26.28
CA HIS A 93 -35.93 8.61 25.43
C HIS A 93 -37.13 8.68 24.51
N VAL A 94 -36.96 8.38 23.22
CA VAL A 94 -38.10 8.08 22.35
C VAL A 94 -38.82 6.89 22.96
N GLU A 95 -40.14 6.98 23.10
CA GLU A 95 -40.95 5.93 23.70
C GLU A 95 -40.66 4.59 23.01
N ARG A 96 -40.18 3.62 23.78
CA ARG A 96 -39.82 2.31 23.23
C ARG A 96 -41.13 1.64 22.83
N PRO A 97 -41.27 1.18 21.57
CA PRO A 97 -42.45 0.41 21.20
C PRO A 97 -42.59 -0.77 22.17
N GLU A 98 -43.83 -1.04 22.60
CA GLU A 98 -44.09 -2.18 23.46
C GLU A 98 -43.47 -3.44 22.86
N SER A 99 -42.78 -4.22 23.71
CA SER A 99 -42.19 -5.48 23.25
C SER A 99 -43.32 -6.34 22.70
N GLN A 100 -43.17 -6.77 21.44
CA GLN A 100 -44.07 -7.77 20.88
C GLN A 100 -44.05 -9.01 21.76
N ALA A 101 -45.18 -9.71 21.84
CA ALA A 101 -45.25 -10.98 22.56
C ALA A 101 -44.14 -11.91 22.07
N ALA A 102 -43.43 -12.54 23.01
CA ALA A 102 -42.39 -13.50 22.66
C ALA A 102 -43.00 -14.61 21.78
N PRO A 103 -42.27 -15.08 20.75
CA PRO A 103 -42.74 -16.21 19.95
C PRO A 103 -42.89 -17.45 20.84
N ASP A 104 -43.83 -18.32 20.48
CA ASP A 104 -44.05 -19.57 21.23
C ASP A 104 -42.82 -20.50 21.13
N THR A 105 -42.18 -20.74 22.27
CA THR A 105 -41.00 -21.61 22.40
C THR A 105 -41.33 -22.99 22.98
N SER A 106 -42.61 -23.32 23.16
CA SER A 106 -43.06 -24.59 23.77
C SER A 106 -42.57 -25.84 23.03
N HIS A 107 -42.18 -25.70 21.76
CA HIS A 107 -41.64 -26.79 20.93
C HIS A 107 -40.11 -26.88 20.91
N LEU A 108 -39.40 -25.97 21.58
CA LEU A 108 -37.94 -26.02 21.65
C LEU A 108 -37.50 -27.00 22.74
N LYS A 109 -36.47 -27.81 22.43
CA LYS A 109 -35.87 -28.77 23.36
C LYS A 109 -34.39 -28.49 23.49
N VAL A 110 -33.91 -28.28 24.72
CA VAL A 110 -32.49 -28.12 25.02
C VAL A 110 -31.84 -29.51 25.07
N ILE A 111 -30.76 -29.71 24.31
CA ILE A 111 -29.95 -30.92 24.36
C ILE A 111 -28.70 -30.60 25.19
N PRO A 112 -28.43 -31.32 26.29
CA PRO A 112 -27.20 -31.15 27.05
C PRO A 112 -25.99 -31.65 26.23
N GLU A 113 -24.83 -30.99 26.37
CA GLU A 113 -23.53 -31.51 25.91
C GLU A 113 -23.10 -32.74 26.72
#